data_AF-A0A9P7NBS1-F1
#
_entry.id   AF-A0A9P7NBS1-F1
#
_cell.length_a   1.000
_cell.length_b   1.000
_cell.length_c   1.000
_cell.angle_alpha   90.00
_cell.angle_beta   90.00
_cell.angle_gamma   90.00
#
_symmetry.space_group_name_H-M   'P 1'
#
loop_
_entity.id
_entity.type
_entity.pdbx_description
1 polymer ?
#
loop_
_entity_poly.entity_id
_entity_poly.type
_entity_poly.pdbx_seq_one_letter_code
_entity_poly.pdbx_strand_id
1 'polypeptide(L)'
;MKHLTLLALSLALSPAVLAAPAADESPLVQRTSKYELTDRLLFDVSISEFEYLRSQRNPPNLDWSSDGCNGGPNNPFGYPFKPACHRHDFGFQNYKAQNRLTKLSRKNIDKQFRR
;
A
#
# COMPACT_ATOMS: atom_id res chain seq x y z
N MET A 1 -62.83 2.18 -56.08
CA MET A 1 -62.05 0.94 -55.92
C MET A 1 -61.86 0.70 -54.43
N LYS A 2 -62.31 -0.46 -53.95
CA LYS A 2 -62.38 -0.86 -52.53
C LYS A 2 -61.06 -1.54 -52.14
N HIS A 3 -60.41 -1.09 -51.07
CA HIS A 3 -59.37 -1.85 -50.36
C HIS A 3 -59.60 -1.54 -48.86
N LEU A 4 -60.39 -2.32 -48.13
CA LEU A 4 -60.13 -3.65 -47.55
C LEU A 4 -58.93 -3.67 -46.58
N THR A 5 -59.33 -3.52 -45.31
CA THR A 5 -58.75 -3.93 -44.02
C THR A 5 -57.49 -4.80 -44.02
N LEU A 6 -56.60 -4.52 -43.06
CA LEU A 6 -55.87 -5.53 -42.28
C LEU A 6 -55.47 -4.91 -40.91
N LEU A 7 -56.19 -5.30 -39.85
CA LEU A 7 -55.80 -5.06 -38.46
C LEU A 7 -54.67 -6.03 -38.10
N ALA A 8 -53.45 -5.52 -37.93
CA ALA A 8 -52.34 -6.30 -37.38
C ALA A 8 -52.42 -6.26 -35.84
N LEU A 9 -52.87 -7.37 -35.24
CA LEU A 9 -52.87 -7.56 -33.80
C LEU A 9 -51.45 -7.93 -33.34
N SER A 10 -50.66 -6.94 -32.95
CA SER A 10 -49.32 -7.14 -32.39
C SER A 10 -49.42 -7.58 -30.93
N LEU A 11 -49.21 -8.88 -30.69
CA LEU A 11 -49.10 -9.47 -29.35
C LEU A 11 -47.75 -9.04 -28.74
N ALA A 12 -47.78 -8.07 -27.82
CA ALA A 12 -46.57 -7.61 -27.12
C ALA A 12 -46.14 -8.67 -26.09
N LEU A 13 -45.05 -9.38 -26.38
CA LEU A 13 -44.41 -10.31 -25.45
C LEU A 13 -43.44 -9.53 -24.57
N SER A 14 -43.86 -9.19 -23.35
CA SER A 14 -42.99 -8.52 -22.37
C SER A 14 -41.91 -9.48 -21.87
N PRO A 15 -40.61 -9.14 -21.91
CA PRO A 15 -39.58 -9.92 -21.24
C PRO A 15 -39.70 -9.70 -19.72
N ALA A 16 -39.89 -10.78 -18.97
CA ALA A 16 -39.75 -10.77 -17.52
C ALA A 16 -38.26 -10.53 -17.19
N VAL A 17 -37.93 -9.29 -16.79
CA VAL A 17 -36.60 -8.94 -16.31
C VAL A 17 -36.44 -9.57 -14.92
N LEU A 18 -35.65 -10.64 -14.84
CA LEU A 18 -35.23 -11.24 -13.58
C LEU A 18 -34.27 -10.25 -12.90
N ALA A 19 -34.76 -9.48 -11.93
CA ALA A 19 -33.91 -8.65 -11.09
C ALA A 19 -33.09 -9.55 -10.17
N ALA A 20 -31.85 -9.83 -10.55
CA ALA A 20 -30.86 -10.37 -9.61
C ALA A 20 -30.59 -9.32 -8.52
N PRO A 21 -30.40 -9.70 -7.25
CA PRO A 21 -29.92 -8.77 -6.25
C PRO A 21 -28.54 -8.29 -6.70
N ALA A 22 -28.37 -6.98 -6.83
CA ALA A 22 -27.04 -6.38 -6.88
C ALA A 22 -26.35 -6.80 -5.58
N ALA A 23 -25.46 -7.79 -5.66
CA ALA A 23 -24.47 -7.98 -4.62
C ALA A 23 -23.77 -6.63 -4.50
N ASP A 24 -23.80 -6.06 -3.30
CA ASP A 24 -23.07 -4.86 -2.95
C ASP A 24 -21.58 -5.18 -3.10
N GLU A 25 -21.06 -5.07 -4.32
CA GLU A 25 -19.63 -5.03 -4.61
C GLU A 25 -19.12 -3.67 -4.15
N SER A 26 -19.21 -3.39 -2.84
CA SER A 26 -18.24 -2.49 -2.22
C SER A 26 -16.89 -3.16 -2.43
N PRO A 27 -15.98 -2.62 -3.26
CA PRO A 27 -14.68 -3.22 -3.36
C PRO A 27 -14.08 -3.12 -1.96
N LEU A 28 -13.77 -4.27 -1.38
CA LEU A 28 -12.82 -4.42 -0.28
C LEU A 28 -11.45 -3.95 -0.80
N VAL A 29 -11.35 -2.68 -1.19
CA VAL A 29 -10.08 -2.00 -1.44
C VAL A 29 -9.38 -2.07 -0.11
N GLN A 30 -8.47 -3.04 0.00
CA GLN A 30 -7.57 -3.23 1.11
C GLN A 30 -7.00 -1.87 1.52
N ARG A 31 -7.62 -1.25 2.51
CA ARG A 31 -7.02 -0.13 3.23
C ARG A 31 -6.00 -0.75 4.17
N THR A 32 -4.86 -1.17 3.62
CA THR A 32 -3.70 -1.54 4.43
C THR A 32 -3.41 -0.37 5.36
N SER A 33 -3.40 -0.63 6.66
CA SER A 33 -3.19 0.39 7.67
C SER A 33 -1.78 0.98 7.55
N LYS A 34 -1.57 2.20 8.08
CA LYS A 34 -0.22 2.79 8.17
C LYS A 34 0.77 1.87 8.88
N TYR A 35 0.30 1.12 9.88
CA TYR A 35 1.09 0.16 10.64
C TYR A 35 1.60 -0.98 9.74
N GLU A 36 0.70 -1.62 9.00
CA GLU A 36 1.04 -2.70 8.08
C GLU A 36 1.91 -2.22 6.91
N LEU A 37 1.67 -1.01 6.40
CA LEU A 37 2.52 -0.41 5.37
C LEU A 37 3.94 -0.15 5.89
N THR A 38 4.08 0.40 7.11
CA THR A 38 5.39 0.56 7.74
C THR A 38 6.09 -0.79 7.91
N ASP A 39 5.38 -1.80 8.40
CA ASP A 39 5.98 -3.11 8.70
C ASP A 39 6.43 -3.82 7.42
N ARG A 40 5.60 -3.80 6.37
CA ARG A 40 5.96 -4.33 5.05
C ARG A 40 7.22 -3.67 4.50
N LEU A 41 7.25 -2.33 4.48
CA LEU A 41 8.37 -1.57 3.92
C LEU A 41 9.66 -1.74 4.74
N LEU A 42 9.52 -2.07 6.02
CA LEU A 42 10.66 -2.25 6.90
C LEU A 42 11.22 -3.68 6.83
N PHE A 43 10.36 -4.70 6.82
CA PHE A 43 10.77 -6.09 7.04
C PHE A 43 10.65 -7.01 5.82
N ASP A 44 9.74 -6.71 4.88
CA ASP A 44 9.35 -7.67 3.84
C ASP A 44 9.85 -7.30 2.44
N VAL A 45 10.13 -6.01 2.18
CA VAL A 45 10.66 -5.55 0.89
C VAL A 45 12.19 -5.58 0.86
N SER A 46 12.73 -5.77 -0.34
CA SER A 46 14.17 -5.66 -0.57
C SER A 46 14.67 -4.23 -0.31
N ILE A 47 15.95 -4.07 0.00
CA ILE A 47 16.53 -2.72 0.20
C ILE A 47 16.42 -1.86 -1.08
N SER A 48 16.56 -2.49 -2.25
CA SER A 48 16.42 -1.80 -3.54
C SER A 48 14.99 -1.30 -3.77
N GLU A 49 14.00 -2.13 -3.45
CA GLU A 49 12.59 -1.74 -3.53
C GLU A 49 12.24 -0.66 -2.51
N PHE A 50 12.77 -0.76 -1.28
CA PHE A 50 12.61 0.28 -0.27
C PHE A 50 13.16 1.63 -0.76
N GLU A 51 14.37 1.66 -1.33
CA GLU A 51 14.95 2.90 -1.87
C GLU A 51 14.16 3.46 -3.05
N TYR A 52 13.65 2.58 -3.92
CA TYR A 52 12.74 3.00 -4.99
C TYR A 52 11.49 3.67 -4.40
N LEU A 53 10.80 3.05 -3.45
CA LEU A 53 9.59 3.60 -2.83
C LEU A 53 9.86 4.88 -2.03
N ARG A 54 11.02 4.95 -1.34
CA ARG A 54 11.52 6.14 -0.66
C ARG A 54 11.72 7.30 -1.64
N SER A 55 12.33 7.05 -2.80
CA SER A 55 12.56 8.07 -3.83
C SER A 55 11.25 8.68 -4.33
N GLN A 56 10.17 7.89 -4.31
CA GLN A 56 8.82 8.31 -4.69
C GLN A 56 7.99 8.84 -3.52
N ARG A 57 8.52 8.77 -2.28
CA ARG A 57 7.75 9.00 -1.03
C ARG A 57 6.42 8.25 -1.04
N ASN A 58 6.44 6.99 -1.45
CA ASN A 58 5.24 6.18 -1.64
C ASN A 58 5.18 5.04 -0.59
N PRO A 59 4.18 5.02 0.31
CA PRO A 59 3.01 5.90 0.36
C PRO A 59 3.30 7.26 1.03
N PRO A 60 2.61 8.34 0.62
CA PRO A 60 2.91 9.71 1.07
C PRO A 60 2.49 10.00 2.51
N ASN A 61 1.76 9.08 3.13
CA ASN A 61 1.20 9.24 4.46
C ASN A 61 2.11 8.67 5.59
N LEU A 62 3.32 8.21 5.24
CA LEU A 62 4.38 7.77 6.15
C LEU A 62 5.51 8.81 6.21
N ASP A 63 6.28 8.74 7.29
CA ASP A 63 7.44 9.61 7.47
C ASP A 63 8.64 9.07 6.69
N TRP A 64 9.12 9.85 5.72
CA TRP A 64 10.28 9.53 4.88
C TRP A 64 11.53 10.36 5.23
N SER A 65 11.51 11.13 6.33
CA SER A 65 12.68 11.86 6.82
C SER A 65 13.83 10.90 7.14
N SER A 66 15.06 11.34 6.86
CA SER A 66 16.28 10.60 7.18
C SER A 66 17.45 11.59 7.12
N ASP A 67 18.32 11.56 8.11
CA ASP A 67 19.62 12.22 8.10
C ASP A 67 20.73 11.24 7.66
N GLY A 68 20.36 10.01 7.28
CA GLY A 68 21.25 9.01 6.73
C GLY A 68 22.06 8.33 7.83
N CYS A 69 23.34 8.07 7.58
CA CYS A 69 24.18 7.38 8.57
C CYS A 69 24.79 8.34 9.60
N ASN A 70 24.15 9.48 9.88
CA ASN A 70 24.63 10.41 10.89
C ASN A 70 24.56 9.77 12.28
N GLY A 71 25.68 9.77 13.02
CA GLY A 71 25.79 9.01 14.28
C GLY A 71 25.84 7.47 14.10
N GLY A 72 25.91 6.98 12.85
CA GLY A 72 26.11 5.56 12.54
C GLY A 72 27.54 5.08 12.80
N PRO A 73 27.79 3.75 12.69
CA PRO A 73 29.12 3.20 12.92
C PRO A 73 30.14 3.77 11.93
N ASN A 74 31.37 3.94 12.40
CA ASN A 74 32.50 4.27 11.52
C ASN A 74 32.52 3.29 10.34
N ASN A 75 32.66 3.81 9.12
CA ASN A 75 32.69 3.05 7.87
C ASN A 75 34.09 3.06 7.25
N PRO A 76 35.11 2.47 7.91
CA PRO A 76 36.51 2.56 7.48
C PRO A 76 36.77 1.88 6.13
N PHE A 77 35.87 1.01 5.67
CA PHE A 77 35.98 0.26 4.42
C PHE A 77 35.06 0.78 3.31
N GLY A 78 34.30 1.86 3.56
CA GLY A 78 33.50 2.51 2.53
C GLY A 78 32.30 1.70 2.02
N TYR A 79 31.75 0.78 2.82
CA TYR A 79 30.55 0.03 2.43
C TYR A 79 29.34 0.98 2.23
N PRO A 80 28.46 0.71 1.26
CA PRO A 80 27.31 1.57 0.97
C PRO A 80 26.19 1.36 2.00
N PHE A 81 26.37 1.82 3.24
CA PHE A 81 25.37 1.69 4.32
C PHE A 81 24.18 2.64 4.20
N LYS A 82 24.27 3.64 3.32
CA LYS A 82 23.28 4.71 3.20
C LYS A 82 21.84 4.19 3.00
N PRO A 83 21.57 3.21 2.11
CA PRO A 83 20.23 2.61 2.01
C PRO A 83 19.75 1.96 3.32
N ALA A 84 20.63 1.23 4.02
CA ALA A 84 20.29 0.60 5.29
C ALA A 84 19.96 1.65 6.37
N CYS A 85 20.71 2.76 6.41
CA CYS A 85 20.45 3.89 7.31
C CYS A 85 19.09 4.53 7.00
N HIS A 86 18.77 4.78 5.72
CA HIS A 86 17.46 5.31 5.33
C HIS A 86 16.30 4.42 5.82
N ARG A 87 16.44 3.08 5.73
CA ARG A 87 15.41 2.14 6.19
C ARG A 87 15.33 2.07 7.72
N HIS A 88 16.46 2.22 8.41
CA HIS A 88 16.52 2.29 9.86
C HIS A 88 15.81 3.53 10.41
N ASP A 89 16.11 4.71 9.83
CA ASP A 89 15.47 5.98 10.17
C ASP A 89 13.96 5.91 9.93
N PHE A 90 13.55 5.38 8.77
CA PHE A 90 12.15 5.16 8.44
C PHE A 90 11.43 4.35 9.51
N GLY A 91 12.04 3.25 9.96
CA GLY A 91 11.51 2.43 11.05
C GLY A 91 11.36 3.22 12.34
N PHE A 92 12.42 3.92 12.77
CA PHE A 92 12.42 4.72 14.00
C PHE A 92 11.35 5.81 14.01
N GLN A 93 11.29 6.62 12.95
CA GLN A 93 10.39 7.77 12.86
C GLN A 93 8.93 7.33 12.81
N ASN A 94 8.60 6.33 11.98
CA ASN A 94 7.22 5.85 11.87
C ASN A 94 6.78 5.11 13.14
N TYR A 95 7.61 4.24 13.74
CA TYR A 95 7.25 3.58 15.00
C TYR A 95 7.07 4.58 16.15
N LYS A 96 7.86 5.65 16.17
CA LYS A 96 7.71 6.75 17.14
C LYS A 96 6.39 7.49 16.92
N ALA A 97 6.10 7.92 15.70
CA ALA A 97 4.85 8.62 15.36
C ALA A 97 3.60 7.75 15.59
N GLN A 98 3.74 6.43 15.48
CA GLN A 98 2.69 5.44 15.69
C GLN A 98 2.57 4.97 17.15
N ASN A 99 3.31 5.59 18.09
CA ASN A 99 3.31 5.27 19.52
C ASN A 99 3.64 3.80 19.85
N ARG A 100 4.52 3.17 19.06
CA ARG A 100 4.88 1.75 19.22
C ARG A 100 6.38 1.48 19.22
N LEU A 101 7.22 2.51 19.37
CA LEU A 101 8.67 2.38 19.53
C LEU A 101 9.07 1.89 20.93
N THR A 102 8.77 0.62 21.22
CA THR A 102 9.19 -0.11 22.43
C THR A 102 10.65 -0.61 22.32
N LYS A 103 11.24 -1.05 23.44
CA LYS A 103 12.56 -1.72 23.45
C LYS A 103 12.62 -2.90 22.48
N LEU A 104 11.55 -3.70 22.40
CA LEU A 104 11.48 -4.86 21.52
C LEU A 104 11.42 -4.44 20.05
N SER A 105 10.55 -3.49 19.69
CA SER A 105 10.47 -3.00 18.31
C SER A 105 11.77 -2.37 17.85
N ARG A 106 12.42 -1.56 18.70
CA ARG A 106 13.75 -0.99 18.45
C ARG A 106 14.77 -2.07 18.11
N LYS A 107 14.85 -3.13 18.92
CA LYS A 107 15.75 -4.26 18.68
C LYS A 107 15.48 -4.94 17.33
N ASN A 108 14.22 -5.03 16.90
CA ASN A 108 13.86 -5.59 15.60
C ASN A 108 14.32 -4.67 14.45
N ILE A 109 14.14 -3.36 14.60
CA ILE A 109 14.62 -2.35 13.63
C ILE A 109 16.15 -2.42 13.51
N ASP A 110 16.87 -2.48 14.64
CA ASP A 110 18.33 -2.59 14.66
C ASP A 110 18.83 -3.90 14.03
N LYS A 111 18.07 -4.99 14.16
CA LYS A 111 18.38 -6.27 13.52
C LYS A 111 18.20 -6.20 12.00
N GLN A 112 17.21 -5.45 11.52
CA GLN A 112 16.91 -5.29 10.10
C GLN A 112 17.97 -4.46 9.35
N PHE A 113 18.75 -3.63 10.06
CA PHE A 113 19.86 -2.86 9.47
C PHE A 113 20.89 -3.76 8.75
N ARG A 114 21.05 -5.02 9.19
CA ARG A 114 22.03 -5.96 8.64
C ARG A 114 21.51 -6.79 7.46
N ARG A 115 20.30 -6.52 6.97
CA ARG A 115 19.60 -7.33 5.96
C ARG A 115 19.38 -6.58 4.65
#